data_AF-A0A7I7Y5H5-F1
#
_entry.id   AF-A0A7I7Y5H5-F1
#
_cell.length_a   1.000
_cell.length_b   1.000
_cell.length_c   1.000
_cell.angle_alpha   90.00
_cell.angle_beta   90.00
_cell.angle_gamma   90.00
#
_symmetry.space_group_name_H-M   'P 1'
#
loop_
_entity.id
_entity.type
_entity.pdbx_description
1 polymer ?
#
loop_
_entity_poly.entity_id
_entity_poly.type
_entity_poly.pdbx_seq_one_letter_code
_entity_poly.pdbx_strand_id
1 'polypeptide(L)'
;MGYYRIQVTRPQTLGIALHDSPLGAAAWIIEKYKRWSNCVDCDDIGERLGWQNLLTIVMLYLIDDAFVTSTWIYAGHELDDPSTLPPGARVEVPTAFAAYRDPVDPAPPRSLVERSHNLISGTEMPKGGHFAALEEPKLSAADLRRFLGLIDETVFSPYA
;
A
#
# COMPACT_ATOMS: atom_id res chain seq x y z
N MET A 1 2.95 -4.57 15.01
CA MET A 1 2.73 -3.10 15.00
C MET A 1 3.63 -2.35 15.98
N GLY A 2 4.96 -2.44 15.83
CA GLY A 2 5.92 -1.60 16.57
C GLY A 2 6.27 -0.32 15.81
N TYR A 3 6.62 -0.48 14.52
CA TYR A 3 6.98 0.62 13.61
C TYR A 3 5.90 1.72 13.56
N TYR A 4 4.63 1.34 13.41
CA TYR A 4 3.50 2.28 13.34
C TYR A 4 3.39 3.11 14.62
N ARG A 5 3.43 2.45 15.79
CA ARG A 5 3.31 3.13 17.09
C ARG A 5 4.40 4.16 17.34
N ILE A 6 5.65 3.84 16.99
CA ILE A 6 6.75 4.80 17.18
C ILE A 6 6.69 5.95 16.17
N GLN A 7 6.22 5.70 14.94
CA GLN A 7 6.04 6.76 13.93
C GLN A 7 4.83 7.65 14.24
N VAL A 8 3.77 7.11 14.84
CA VAL A 8 2.65 7.90 15.38
C VAL A 8 3.13 8.82 16.50
N THR A 9 3.86 8.27 17.47
CA THR A 9 4.11 8.99 18.74
C THR A 9 5.38 9.83 18.74
N ARG A 10 6.43 9.40 18.04
CA ARG A 10 7.78 10.00 18.07
C ARG A 10 8.44 10.00 16.67
N PRO A 11 7.75 10.48 15.62
CA PRO A 11 8.28 10.44 14.24
C PRO A 11 9.60 11.20 14.11
N GLN A 12 9.70 12.39 14.71
CA GLN A 12 10.91 13.23 14.61
C GLN A 12 12.12 12.56 15.27
N THR A 13 11.94 11.94 16.45
CA THR A 13 13.02 11.26 17.17
C THR A 13 13.52 10.06 16.39
N LEU A 14 12.60 9.21 15.89
CA LEU A 14 12.96 8.07 15.04
C LEU A 14 13.65 8.54 13.75
N GLY A 15 13.05 9.52 13.07
CA GLY A 15 13.53 10.05 11.81
C GLY A 15 14.97 10.55 11.94
N ILE A 16 15.24 11.46 12.90
CA ILE A 16 16.59 12.00 13.12
C ILE A 16 17.57 10.87 13.49
N ALA A 17 17.15 9.90 14.31
CA ALA A 17 18.02 8.79 14.70
C ALA A 17 18.44 7.89 13.52
N LEU A 18 17.63 7.78 12.48
CA LEU A 18 17.92 6.97 11.30
C LEU A 18 18.46 7.80 10.11
N HIS A 19 18.27 9.12 10.12
CA HIS A 19 18.64 10.03 9.03
C HIS A 19 20.13 9.93 8.67
N ASP A 20 21.02 9.92 9.67
CA ASP A 20 22.48 9.89 9.44
C ASP A 20 23.03 8.46 9.34
N SER A 21 22.17 7.45 9.16
CA SER A 21 22.56 6.05 9.04
C SER A 21 21.89 5.41 7.82
N PRO A 22 22.55 5.42 6.65
CA PRO A 22 22.06 4.75 5.45
C PRO A 22 21.73 3.26 5.69
N LEU A 23 22.56 2.58 6.50
CA LEU A 23 22.31 1.19 6.89
C LEU A 23 21.06 1.05 7.78
N GLY A 24 20.88 1.96 8.74
CA GLY A 24 19.71 1.97 9.63
C GLY A 24 18.40 2.21 8.87
N ALA A 25 18.38 3.21 7.99
CA ALA A 25 17.25 3.50 7.12
C ALA A 25 16.95 2.33 6.18
N ALA A 26 17.98 1.76 5.54
CA ALA A 26 17.82 0.59 4.68
C ALA A 26 17.25 -0.61 5.43
N ALA A 27 17.77 -0.92 6.62
CA ALA A 27 17.26 -2.01 7.45
C ALA A 27 15.80 -1.78 7.86
N TRP A 28 15.44 -0.55 8.26
CA TRP A 28 14.08 -0.18 8.64
C TRP A 28 13.07 -0.36 7.50
N ILE A 29 13.45 0.02 6.28
CA ILE A 29 12.61 -0.09 5.09
C ILE A 29 12.52 -1.55 4.59
N ILE A 30 13.67 -2.20 4.40
CA ILE A 30 13.75 -3.55 3.80
C ILE A 30 13.08 -4.60 4.70
N GLU A 31 13.10 -4.43 6.02
CA GLU A 31 12.37 -5.31 6.95
C GLU A 31 10.86 -5.38 6.60
N LYS A 32 10.25 -4.26 6.19
CA LYS A 32 8.84 -4.21 5.78
C LYS A 32 8.62 -4.91 4.46
N TYR A 33 9.46 -4.66 3.47
CA TYR A 33 9.43 -5.40 2.21
C TYR A 33 9.53 -6.91 2.46
N LYS A 34 10.39 -7.35 3.38
CA LYS A 34 10.52 -8.77 3.70
C LYS A 34 9.27 -9.35 4.34
N ARG A 35 8.72 -8.65 5.33
CA ARG A 35 7.60 -9.16 6.13
C ARG A 35 6.24 -9.01 5.46
N TRP A 36 6.05 -8.00 4.62
CA TRP A 36 4.74 -7.66 4.04
C TRP A 36 4.57 -8.13 2.59
N SER A 37 5.66 -8.48 1.91
CA SER A 37 5.54 -9.22 0.66
C SER A 37 5.22 -10.69 0.93
N ASN A 38 4.76 -11.40 -0.11
CA ASN A 38 4.62 -12.86 -0.05
C ASN A 38 6.00 -13.57 -0.19
N CYS A 39 6.97 -13.14 0.62
CA CYS A 39 8.36 -13.60 0.70
C CYS A 39 8.79 -13.80 2.17
N VAL A 40 7.85 -13.99 3.10
CA VAL A 40 8.20 -14.09 4.53
C VAL A 40 9.18 -15.24 4.80
N ASP A 41 9.07 -16.33 4.04
CA ASP A 41 9.89 -17.55 4.16
C ASP A 41 10.98 -17.67 3.08
N CYS A 42 11.15 -16.66 2.22
CA CYS A 42 12.24 -16.73 1.24
C CYS A 42 13.59 -16.55 1.95
N ASP A 43 14.67 -17.09 1.41
CA ASP A 43 16.01 -16.85 1.96
C ASP A 43 16.49 -15.44 1.54
N ASP A 44 16.40 -15.13 0.25
CA ASP A 44 16.73 -13.82 -0.31
C ASP A 44 15.47 -13.09 -0.84
N ILE A 45 15.20 -11.91 -0.28
CA ILE A 45 14.12 -11.04 -0.76
C ILE A 45 14.44 -10.43 -2.14
N GLY A 46 15.72 -10.27 -2.47
CA GLY A 46 16.16 -9.77 -3.75
C GLY A 46 15.80 -10.68 -4.92
N GLU A 47 15.65 -11.99 -4.71
CA GLU A 47 15.13 -12.90 -5.74
C GLU A 47 13.66 -12.61 -6.08
N ARG A 48 12.88 -12.20 -5.07
CA ARG A 48 11.43 -11.94 -5.23
C ARG A 48 11.11 -10.54 -5.72
N LEU A 49 11.80 -9.54 -5.20
CA LEU A 49 11.50 -8.12 -5.44
C LEU A 49 12.58 -7.41 -6.26
N GLY A 50 13.75 -8.02 -6.44
CA GLY A 50 14.90 -7.41 -7.11
C GLY A 50 15.70 -6.50 -6.18
N TRP A 51 16.99 -6.81 -5.97
CA TRP A 51 17.89 -5.94 -5.19
C TRP A 51 17.98 -4.52 -5.74
N GLN A 52 17.97 -4.37 -7.07
CA GLN A 52 17.96 -3.05 -7.70
C GLN A 52 16.70 -2.25 -7.32
N ASN A 53 15.52 -2.88 -7.28
CA ASN A 53 14.29 -2.19 -6.90
C ASN A 53 14.33 -1.77 -5.42
N LEU A 54 14.76 -2.68 -4.54
CA LEU A 54 14.86 -2.41 -3.10
C LEU A 54 15.85 -1.28 -2.81
N LEU A 55 17.03 -1.31 -3.43
CA LEU A 55 18.02 -0.25 -3.30
C LEU A 55 17.51 1.06 -3.91
N THR A 56 16.81 1.02 -5.04
CA THR A 56 16.20 2.23 -5.64
C THR A 56 15.22 2.86 -4.65
N ILE A 57 14.35 2.07 -4.03
CA ILE A 57 13.42 2.55 -3.00
C ILE A 57 14.18 3.15 -1.82
N VAL A 58 15.20 2.48 -1.29
CA VAL A 58 16.01 3.03 -0.19
C VAL A 58 16.66 4.35 -0.60
N MET A 59 17.22 4.45 -1.80
CA MET A 59 17.88 5.67 -2.28
C MET A 59 16.91 6.83 -2.47
N LEU A 60 15.64 6.59 -2.85
CA LEU A 60 14.61 7.64 -2.88
C LEU A 60 14.36 8.26 -1.51
N TYR A 61 14.58 7.52 -0.42
CA TYR A 61 14.46 8.05 0.94
C TYR A 61 15.73 8.77 1.40
N LEU A 62 16.91 8.34 0.92
CA LEU A 62 18.20 8.86 1.36
C LEU A 62 18.66 10.09 0.58
N ILE A 63 18.48 10.13 -0.74
CA ILE A 63 19.00 11.23 -1.58
C ILE A 63 18.23 12.53 -1.32
N ASP A 64 16.94 12.42 -1.06
CA ASP A 64 16.04 13.56 -0.85
C ASP A 64 15.81 13.86 0.64
N ASP A 65 16.58 13.24 1.55
CA ASP A 65 16.42 13.32 3.02
C ASP A 65 14.96 13.05 3.49
N ALA A 66 14.22 12.26 2.70
CA ALA A 66 12.78 12.09 2.85
C ALA A 66 12.39 11.13 3.99
N PHE A 67 13.35 10.40 4.58
CA PHE A 67 13.05 9.45 5.67
C PHE A 67 12.37 10.11 6.86
N VAL A 68 12.79 11.31 7.26
CA VAL A 68 12.19 12.01 8.41
C VAL A 68 10.75 12.40 8.07
N THR A 69 10.56 13.13 6.98
CA THR A 69 9.25 13.66 6.59
C THR A 69 8.26 12.57 6.21
N SER A 70 8.71 11.43 5.67
CA SER A 70 7.83 10.29 5.38
C SER A 70 7.19 9.68 6.62
N THR A 71 7.77 9.87 7.81
CA THR A 71 7.17 9.39 9.07
C THR A 71 6.06 10.29 9.60
N TRP A 72 5.93 11.52 9.11
CA TRP A 72 4.95 12.47 9.64
C TRP A 72 3.51 12.09 9.32
N ILE A 73 3.27 11.35 8.23
CA ILE A 73 1.93 10.87 7.87
C ILE A 73 1.30 9.99 8.96
N TYR A 74 2.12 9.28 9.75
CA TYR A 74 1.62 8.43 10.84
C TYR A 74 1.09 9.25 12.00
N ALA A 75 1.83 10.28 12.42
CA ALA A 75 1.32 11.21 13.42
C ALA A 75 0.13 12.02 12.88
N GLY A 76 0.18 12.43 11.61
CA GLY A 76 -0.92 13.13 10.94
C GLY A 76 -2.21 12.32 10.93
N HIS A 77 -2.14 11.02 10.64
CA HIS A 77 -3.31 10.12 10.65
C HIS A 77 -4.07 10.09 11.99
N GLU A 78 -3.38 10.32 13.12
CA GLU A 78 -3.99 10.36 14.45
C GLU A 78 -4.45 11.77 14.86
N LEU A 79 -3.92 12.80 14.19
CA LEU A 79 -4.30 14.21 14.41
C LEU A 79 -5.47 14.63 13.51
N ASP A 80 -5.60 14.01 12.35
CA ASP A 80 -6.68 14.24 11.39
C ASP A 80 -7.98 13.58 11.87
N ASP A 81 -9.12 14.08 11.37
CA ASP A 81 -10.43 13.46 11.63
C ASP A 81 -10.43 11.98 11.21
N PRO A 82 -11.24 11.13 11.87
CA PRO A 82 -11.23 9.70 11.63
C PRO A 82 -11.40 9.40 10.14
N SER A 83 -10.49 8.58 9.60
CA SER A 83 -10.49 8.14 8.20
C SER A 83 -11.63 7.15 7.88
N THR A 84 -12.75 7.23 8.61
CA THR A 84 -13.91 6.36 8.46
C THR A 84 -15.09 7.14 7.92
N LEU A 85 -15.86 6.49 7.06
CA LEU A 85 -17.11 7.06 6.58
C LEU A 85 -18.09 7.22 7.75
N PRO A 86 -18.86 8.32 7.81
CA PRO A 86 -19.97 8.44 8.75
C PRO A 86 -20.91 7.22 8.66
N PRO A 87 -21.58 6.84 9.76
CA PRO A 87 -22.53 5.73 9.73
C PRO A 87 -23.56 5.87 8.59
N GLY A 88 -23.63 4.87 7.73
CA GLY A 88 -24.55 4.85 6.58
C GLY A 88 -24.07 5.62 5.35
N ALA A 89 -22.94 6.33 5.41
CA ALA A 89 -22.34 6.97 4.25
C ALA A 89 -21.59 5.97 3.37
N ARG A 90 -21.53 6.26 2.07
CA ARG A 90 -20.92 5.43 1.03
C ARG A 90 -20.14 6.28 0.04
N VAL A 91 -19.05 5.75 -0.49
CA VAL A 91 -18.37 6.33 -1.67
C VAL A 91 -19.13 5.94 -2.92
N GLU A 92 -19.79 6.89 -3.57
CA GLU A 92 -20.63 6.63 -4.75
C GLU A 92 -19.87 6.60 -6.08
N VAL A 93 -18.62 7.08 -6.09
CA VAL A 93 -17.75 7.02 -7.28
C VAL A 93 -17.48 5.55 -7.63
N PRO A 94 -17.57 5.14 -8.91
CA PRO A 94 -17.28 3.78 -9.33
C PRO A 94 -15.92 3.31 -8.81
N THR A 95 -15.92 2.20 -8.08
CA THR A 95 -14.77 1.69 -7.34
C THR A 95 -14.43 0.28 -7.81
N ALA A 96 -13.15 0.01 -8.01
CA ALA A 96 -12.61 -1.35 -8.09
C ALA A 96 -11.82 -1.71 -6.84
N PHE A 97 -11.82 -3.00 -6.50
CA PHE A 97 -11.05 -3.54 -5.39
C PHE A 97 -10.34 -4.83 -5.80
N ALA A 98 -9.01 -4.83 -5.70
CA ALA A 98 -8.17 -5.99 -5.92
C ALA A 98 -7.75 -6.60 -4.57
N ALA A 99 -8.33 -7.75 -4.24
CA ALA A 99 -8.09 -8.48 -3.01
C ALA A 99 -6.82 -9.34 -3.13
N TYR A 100 -5.67 -8.77 -2.77
CA TYR A 100 -4.40 -9.49 -2.63
C TYR A 100 -4.33 -10.26 -1.31
N ARG A 101 -3.48 -11.30 -1.26
CA ARG A 101 -3.24 -12.10 -0.06
C ARG A 101 -2.16 -11.44 0.78
N ASP A 102 -2.45 -10.25 1.27
CA ASP A 102 -1.55 -9.50 2.14
C ASP A 102 -1.36 -10.22 3.49
N PRO A 103 -0.12 -10.51 3.91
CA PRO A 103 0.17 -11.24 5.14
C PRO A 103 -0.02 -10.41 6.42
N VAL A 104 -0.14 -9.09 6.32
CA VAL A 104 -0.25 -8.17 7.48
C VAL A 104 -1.52 -7.34 7.50
N ASP A 105 -2.15 -7.11 6.34
CA ASP A 105 -3.44 -6.43 6.22
C ASP A 105 -4.38 -7.17 5.24
N PRO A 106 -4.95 -8.31 5.67
CA PRO A 106 -5.75 -9.15 4.79
C PRO A 106 -6.95 -8.40 4.20
N ALA A 107 -7.21 -8.63 2.91
CA ALA A 107 -8.33 -8.02 2.21
C ALA A 107 -9.66 -8.25 2.97
N PRO A 108 -10.48 -7.20 3.18
CA PRO A 108 -11.78 -7.34 3.80
C PRO A 108 -12.70 -8.21 2.94
N PRO A 109 -13.73 -8.85 3.55
CA PRO A 109 -14.76 -9.53 2.78
C PRO A 109 -15.41 -8.59 1.78
N ARG A 110 -15.72 -9.11 0.58
CA ARG A 110 -16.35 -8.34 -0.50
C ARG A 110 -17.61 -7.58 -0.04
N SER A 111 -18.43 -8.19 0.81
CA SER A 111 -19.65 -7.58 1.36
C SER A 111 -19.39 -6.31 2.19
N LEU A 112 -18.22 -6.21 2.84
CA LEU A 112 -17.83 -5.00 3.57
C LEU A 112 -17.46 -3.85 2.62
N VAL A 113 -16.80 -4.19 1.51
CA VAL A 113 -16.45 -3.22 0.46
C VAL A 113 -17.72 -2.73 -0.24
N GLU A 114 -18.63 -3.63 -0.62
CA GLU A 114 -19.91 -3.27 -1.28
C GLU A 114 -20.80 -2.36 -0.40
N ARG A 115 -20.76 -2.57 0.93
CA ARG A 115 -21.48 -1.73 1.90
C ARG A 115 -20.97 -0.29 1.98
N SER A 116 -19.67 -0.09 1.73
CA SER A 116 -18.99 1.21 1.90
C SER A 116 -18.68 1.93 0.60
N HIS A 117 -18.67 1.22 -0.53
CA HIS A 117 -18.28 1.74 -1.84
C HIS A 117 -19.21 1.24 -2.96
N ASN A 118 -19.36 2.06 -4.00
CA ASN A 118 -19.92 1.67 -5.29
C ASN A 118 -18.97 0.72 -6.03
N LEU A 119 -18.87 -0.51 -5.53
CA LEU A 119 -17.99 -1.54 -6.06
C LEU A 119 -18.54 -2.08 -7.39
N ILE A 120 -17.96 -1.64 -8.50
CA ILE A 120 -18.29 -2.16 -9.83
C ILE A 120 -17.45 -3.39 -10.19
N SER A 121 -16.34 -3.60 -9.50
CA SER A 121 -15.37 -4.62 -9.86
C SER A 121 -14.57 -5.08 -8.63
N GLY A 122 -14.79 -6.32 -8.18
CA GLY A 122 -13.99 -6.96 -7.14
C GLY A 122 -13.23 -8.16 -7.71
N THR A 123 -11.91 -8.18 -7.56
CA THR A 123 -11.03 -9.24 -8.06
C THR A 123 -10.33 -9.95 -6.91
N GLU A 124 -10.48 -11.26 -6.81
CA GLU A 124 -9.63 -12.07 -5.95
C GLU A 124 -8.31 -12.38 -6.67
N MET A 125 -7.21 -11.86 -6.14
CA MET A 125 -5.92 -12.01 -6.80
C MET A 125 -5.28 -13.36 -6.48
N PRO A 126 -4.73 -14.06 -7.50
CA PRO A 126 -4.16 -15.40 -7.28
C PRO A 126 -2.86 -15.36 -6.47
N LYS A 127 -2.13 -14.23 -6.50
CA LYS A 127 -0.85 -14.02 -5.82
C LYS A 127 -0.51 -12.53 -5.69
N GLY A 128 0.52 -12.22 -4.92
CA GLY A 128 0.92 -10.87 -4.50
C GLY A 128 0.49 -10.57 -3.06
N GLY A 129 1.30 -9.78 -2.36
CA GLY A 129 1.06 -9.31 -1.00
C GLY A 129 0.83 -7.80 -0.94
N HIS A 130 1.37 -7.14 0.08
CA HIS A 130 1.18 -5.71 0.34
C HIS A 130 1.66 -4.82 -0.81
N PHE A 131 2.78 -5.19 -1.45
CA PHE A 131 3.40 -4.41 -2.52
C PHE A 131 2.96 -4.89 -3.91
N ALA A 132 1.65 -5.09 -4.09
CA ALA A 132 1.03 -5.70 -5.28
C ALA A 132 1.59 -5.23 -6.63
N ALA A 133 1.76 -3.93 -6.82
CA ALA A 133 2.27 -3.36 -8.07
C ALA A 133 3.75 -3.70 -8.33
N LEU A 134 4.56 -3.83 -7.29
CA LEU A 134 5.96 -4.24 -7.39
C LEU A 134 6.07 -5.77 -7.51
N GLU A 135 5.25 -6.49 -6.76
CA GLU A 135 5.25 -7.95 -6.68
C GLU A 135 4.69 -8.62 -7.93
N GLU A 136 3.60 -8.08 -8.46
CA GLU A 136 2.83 -8.65 -9.56
C GLU A 136 2.39 -7.53 -10.53
N PRO A 137 3.34 -6.84 -11.19
CA PRO A 137 3.06 -5.66 -12.02
C PRO A 137 2.10 -5.96 -13.16
N LYS A 138 2.21 -7.15 -13.76
CA LYS A 138 1.33 -7.57 -14.87
C LYS A 138 -0.11 -7.81 -14.41
N LEU A 139 -0.31 -8.42 -13.23
CA LEU A 139 -1.64 -8.65 -12.66
C LEU A 139 -2.29 -7.33 -12.27
N SER A 140 -1.54 -6.47 -11.56
CA SER A 140 -2.00 -5.14 -11.15
C SER A 140 -2.41 -4.29 -12.35
N ALA A 141 -1.58 -4.25 -13.41
CA ALA A 141 -1.87 -3.49 -14.61
C ALA A 141 -3.04 -4.08 -15.42
N ALA A 142 -3.21 -5.41 -15.46
CA ALA A 142 -4.32 -6.05 -16.15
C ALA A 142 -5.66 -5.73 -15.47
N ASP A 143 -5.71 -5.78 -14.14
CA ASP A 143 -6.93 -5.48 -13.39
C ASP A 143 -7.31 -4.00 -13.48
N LEU A 144 -6.33 -3.09 -13.42
CA LEU A 144 -6.55 -1.67 -13.67
C LEU A 144 -7.15 -1.43 -15.07
N ARG A 145 -6.57 -2.03 -16.12
CA ARG A 145 -7.11 -1.88 -17.49
C ARG A 145 -8.52 -2.44 -17.62
N ARG A 146 -8.81 -3.57 -16.97
CA ARG A 146 -10.16 -4.15 -16.96
C ARG A 146 -11.16 -3.20 -16.29
N PHE A 147 -10.81 -2.62 -15.15
CA PHE A 147 -11.63 -1.61 -14.47
C PHE A 147 -11.86 -0.39 -15.35
N LEU A 148 -10.82 0.12 -16.02
CA LEU A 148 -10.94 1.26 -16.95
C LEU A 148 -11.93 0.95 -18.10
N GLY A 149 -11.90 -0.27 -18.66
CA GLY A 149 -12.88 -0.67 -19.67
C GLY A 149 -14.33 -0.69 -19.16
N LEU A 150 -14.56 -1.07 -17.89
CA LEU A 150 -15.90 -1.07 -17.29
C LEU A 150 -16.44 0.34 -17.03
N ILE A 151 -15.58 1.29 -16.67
CA ILE A 151 -16.01 2.68 -16.47
C ILE A 151 -16.26 3.41 -17.79
N ASP A 152 -15.51 3.10 -18.85
CA ASP A 152 -15.76 3.68 -20.17
C ASP A 152 -17.14 3.26 -20.73
N GLU A 153 -17.57 2.02 -20.47
CA GLU A 153 -18.90 1.51 -20.83
C GLU A 153 -20.03 2.11 -19.98
N THR A 154 -19.76 2.49 -18.73
CA THR A 154 -20.80 2.93 -17.76
C THR A 154 -20.89 4.44 -17.58
N VAL A 155 -19.84 5.21 -17.88
CA VAL A 155 -19.76 6.67 -17.68
C VAL A 155 -19.88 7.44 -19.00
N PHE A 156 -19.50 6.83 -20.14
CA PHE A 156 -19.48 7.48 -21.45
C PHE A 156 -20.31 6.74 -22.51
N SER A 157 -21.40 6.08 -22.13
CA SER A 157 -22.43 5.74 -23.11
C SER A 157 -23.22 7.00 -23.47
N PRO A 158 -23.14 7.53 -24.71
CA PRO A 158 -23.92 8.71 -25.11
C PRO A 158 -25.43 8.45 -25.23
N TYR A 159 -25.94 7.32 -24.72
CA TYR A 159 -27.34 6.90 -24.82
C TYR A 159 -27.85 6.21 -23.53
N ALA A 160 -27.60 6.82 -22.37
CA ALA A 160 -28.32 6.52 -21.13
C ALA A 160 -29.12 7.74 -20.66
#